data_AF-A0A4V1S865-F1
#
_entry.id   AF-A0A4V1S865-F1
#
_cell.length_a   1.000
_cell.length_b   1.000
_cell.length_c   1.000
_cell.angle_alpha   90.00
_cell.angle_beta   90.00
_cell.angle_gamma   90.00
#
_symmetry.space_group_name_H-M   'P 1'
#
loop_
_entity.id
_entity.type
_entity.pdbx_description
1 polymer ?
#
loop_
_entity_poly.entity_id
_entity_poly.type
_entity_poly.pdbx_seq_one_letter_code
_entity_poly.pdbx_strand_id
1 'polypeptide(L)'
;MVQVGEKQAGENPVLSPEEHRALLKEYVNRWARVGPLLEAQREEDVRRSDTISNISAFNRLYEMALAASPPVPDSGLVEQQRLFSKLRR
;
A
#
# COMPACT_ATOMS: atom_id res chain seq x y z
N MET A 1 24.63 -7.59 22.45
CA MET A 1 23.33 -8.27 22.56
C MET A 1 22.33 -7.24 23.05
N VAL A 2 21.67 -6.53 22.13
CA VAL A 2 20.70 -5.47 22.48
C VAL A 2 19.36 -6.16 22.69
N GLN A 3 18.88 -6.16 23.93
CA GLN A 3 17.53 -6.64 24.24
C GLN A 3 16.52 -5.66 23.63
N VAL A 4 15.91 -6.06 22.52
CA VAL A 4 14.73 -5.40 21.98
C VAL A 4 13.56 -5.88 22.84
N GLY A 5 13.23 -5.09 23.86
CA GLY A 5 12.07 -5.34 24.70
C GLY A 5 10.80 -5.36 23.87
N GLU A 6 10.04 -6.45 23.98
CA GLU A 6 8.70 -6.59 23.46
C GLU A 6 7.83 -5.43 23.97
N LYS A 7 7.46 -4.50 23.08
CA LYS A 7 6.39 -3.55 23.39
C LYS A 7 5.08 -4.32 23.28
N GLN A 8 4.47 -4.63 24.43
CA GLN A 8 3.11 -5.15 24.50
C GLN A 8 2.17 -4.21 23.75
N ALA A 9 1.52 -4.74 22.72
CA ALA A 9 0.45 -4.07 22.00
C ALA A 9 -0.79 -4.07 22.90
N GLY A 10 -1.13 -2.92 23.52
CA GLY A 10 -2.34 -2.85 24.33
C GLY A 10 -2.66 -1.50 24.98
N GLU A 11 -1.66 -0.74 25.43
CA GLU A 11 -1.91 0.57 26.04
C GLU A 11 -1.22 1.67 25.23
N ASN A 12 -2.03 2.53 24.61
CA ASN A 12 -1.53 3.76 24.04
C ASN A 12 -1.31 4.74 25.20
N PRO A 13 -0.07 5.07 25.59
CA PRO A 13 0.15 5.93 26.74
C PRO A 13 -0.55 7.27 26.50
N VAL A 14 -1.36 7.71 27.47
CA VAL A 14 -1.95 9.05 27.43
C VAL A 14 -0.83 10.04 27.69
N LEU A 15 -0.28 10.58 26.61
CA LEU A 15 0.79 11.57 26.64
C LEU A 15 0.19 12.94 27.01
N SER A 16 0.92 13.70 27.81
CA SER A 16 0.60 15.10 28.08
C SER A 16 0.74 15.97 26.81
N PRO A 17 0.11 17.15 26.75
CA PRO A 17 0.24 18.05 25.61
C PRO A 17 1.70 18.42 25.25
N GLU A 18 2.58 18.49 26.24
CA GLU A 18 4.01 18.78 26.05
C GLU A 18 4.75 17.59 25.43
N GLU A 19 4.48 16.38 25.91
CA GLU A 19 5.02 15.13 25.35
C GLU A 19 4.55 14.90 23.92
N HIS A 20 3.26 15.18 23.62
CA HIS A 20 2.74 15.20 22.24
C HIS A 20 3.57 16.14 21.36
N ARG A 21 3.83 17.36 21.83
CA ARG A 21 4.57 18.37 21.06
C ARG A 21 6.02 17.96 20.83
N ALA A 22 6.67 17.38 21.84
CA ALA A 22 8.04 16.87 21.72
C ALA A 22 8.12 15.73 20.71
N LEU A 23 7.19 14.78 20.78
CA LEU A 23 7.11 13.65 19.87
C LEU A 23 6.87 14.11 18.42
N LEU A 24 5.97 15.07 18.20
CA LEU A 24 5.73 15.64 16.88
C LEU A 24 6.98 16.32 16.31
N LYS A 25 7.72 17.10 17.13
CA LYS A 25 8.99 17.70 16.70
C LYS A 25 10.01 16.65 16.31
N GLU A 26 10.11 15.56 17.07
CA GLU A 26 11.00 14.45 16.74
C GLU A 26 10.64 13.80 15.40
N TYR A 27 9.35 13.54 15.15
CA TYR A 27 8.89 13.02 13.86
C TYR A 27 9.19 13.97 12.72
N VAL A 28 8.91 15.26 12.87
CA VAL A 28 9.23 16.27 11.85
C VAL A 28 10.73 16.28 11.55
N ASN A 29 11.58 16.31 12.58
CA ASN A 29 13.03 16.29 12.41
C ASN A 29 13.52 14.99 11.74
N ARG A 30 12.92 13.85 12.10
CA ARG A 30 13.21 12.56 11.47
C ARG A 30 12.84 12.59 10.00
N TRP A 31 11.65 13.06 9.64
CA TRP A 31 11.19 13.16 8.26
C TRP A 31 12.02 14.17 7.45
N ALA A 32 12.42 15.29 8.03
CA ALA A 32 13.29 16.25 7.37
C ALA A 32 14.64 15.63 6.97
N ARG A 33 15.19 14.72 7.79
CA ARG A 33 16.44 14.02 7.50
C ARG A 33 16.26 12.82 6.57
N VAL A 34 15.23 12.02 6.79
CA VAL A 34 15.04 10.74 6.09
C VAL A 34 14.32 10.92 4.74
N GLY A 35 13.46 11.93 4.62
CA GLY A 35 12.68 12.22 3.41
C GLY A 35 13.54 12.30 2.14
N PRO A 36 14.62 13.10 2.11
CA PRO A 36 15.51 13.18 0.94
C PRO A 36 16.17 11.85 0.57
N LEU A 37 16.50 11.00 1.56
CA LEU A 37 17.09 9.68 1.32
C LEU A 37 16.07 8.71 0.70
N LEU A 38 14.83 8.75 1.18
CA LEU A 38 13.74 7.96 0.62
C LEU A 38 13.41 8.41 -0.80
N GLU A 39 13.47 9.71 -1.08
CA GLU A 39 13.23 10.21 -2.43
C GLU A 39 14.35 9.80 -3.40
N ALA A 40 15.61 9.90 -2.98
CA ALA A 40 16.73 9.40 -3.78
C ALA A 40 16.62 7.90 -4.07
N GLN A 41 16.21 7.11 -3.07
CA GLN A 41 15.93 5.67 -3.24
C GLN A 41 14.77 5.44 -4.22
N ARG A 42 13.67 6.18 -4.07
CA ARG A 42 12.50 6.09 -4.96
C ARG A 42 12.89 6.36 -6.42
N GLU A 43 13.66 7.42 -6.66
CA GLU A 43 14.13 7.75 -8.00
C GLU A 43 15.02 6.65 -8.59
N GLU A 44 15.90 6.07 -7.78
CA GLU A 44 16.75 4.97 -8.22
C GLU A 44 15.95 3.71 -8.52
N ASP A 45 14.96 3.39 -7.69
CA ASP A 45 14.06 2.26 -7.92
C ASP A 45 13.25 2.45 -9.22
N VAL A 46 12.78 3.67 -9.49
CA VAL A 46 12.12 4.00 -10.77
C VAL A 46 13.08 3.81 -11.95
N ARG A 47 14.31 4.33 -11.87
CA ARG A 47 15.31 4.17 -12.94
C ARG A 47 15.68 2.72 -13.20
N ARG A 48 15.76 1.91 -12.13
CA ARG A 48 16.10 0.48 -12.21
C ARG A 48 14.91 -0.40 -12.58
N SER A 49 13.69 0.12 -12.49
CA SER A 49 12.49 -0.66 -12.80
C SER A 49 12.41 -0.98 -14.29
N ASP A 50 12.49 -2.26 -14.63
CA ASP A 50 12.13 -2.72 -15.97
C ASP A 50 10.60 -2.78 -16.09
N THR A 51 10.01 -1.61 -16.29
CA THR A 51 8.56 -1.43 -16.33
C THR A 51 7.92 -2.30 -17.43
N ILE A 52 8.61 -2.50 -18.56
CA ILE A 52 8.10 -3.28 -19.69
C ILE A 52 8.04 -4.76 -19.32
N SER A 53 9.09 -5.30 -18.71
CA SER A 53 9.10 -6.69 -18.24
C SER A 53 8.08 -6.91 -17.11
N ASN A 54 7.94 -5.94 -16.21
CA ASN A 54 6.95 -6.00 -15.13
C ASN A 54 5.51 -6.02 -15.68
N ILE A 55 5.16 -5.14 -16.63
CA ILE A 55 3.85 -5.15 -17.30
C ILE A 55 3.59 -6.51 -17.95
N SER A 56 4.59 -7.06 -18.64
CA SER A 56 4.47 -8.37 -19.27
C SER A 56 4.27 -9.51 -18.25
N ALA A 57 4.91 -9.42 -17.09
CA ALA A 57 4.72 -10.37 -15.99
C ALA A 57 3.31 -10.26 -15.40
N PHE A 58 2.80 -9.04 -15.17
CA PHE A 58 1.44 -8.84 -14.67
C PHE A 58 0.37 -9.32 -15.66
N ASN A 59 0.56 -9.13 -16.96
CA ASN A 59 -0.36 -9.64 -17.96
C ASN A 59 -0.46 -11.18 -17.90
N ARG A 60 0.70 -11.86 -17.77
CA ARG A 60 0.71 -13.32 -17.61
C ARG A 60 0.06 -13.79 -16.32
N LEU A 61 0.26 -13.08 -15.21
CA LEU A 61 -0.41 -13.39 -13.94
C LEU A 61 -1.92 -13.28 -14.06
N TYR A 62 -2.42 -12.27 -14.79
CA TYR A 62 -3.85 -12.13 -15.08
C TYR A 62 -4.39 -13.31 -15.91
N GLU A 63 -3.69 -13.68 -16.99
CA GLU A 63 -4.07 -14.83 -17.82
C GLU A 63 -4.08 -16.14 -17.01
N MET A 64 -3.09 -16.35 -16.14
CA MET A 64 -3.04 -17.50 -15.23
C MET A 64 -4.22 -17.48 -14.24
N ALA A 65 -4.56 -16.32 -13.70
CA ALA A 65 -5.69 -16.18 -12.78
C ALA A 65 -7.03 -16.50 -13.47
N LEU A 66 -7.22 -16.05 -14.73
CA LEU A 66 -8.39 -16.42 -15.52
C LEU A 66 -8.47 -17.93 -15.78
N ALA A 67 -7.33 -18.58 -16.04
CA ALA A 67 -7.30 -20.02 -16.25
C ALA A 67 -7.62 -20.81 -14.97
N ALA A 68 -7.11 -20.35 -13.82
CA ALA A 68 -7.32 -21.00 -12.53
C ALA A 68 -8.70 -20.71 -11.91
N SER A 69 -9.25 -19.53 -12.17
CA SER A 69 -10.54 -19.07 -11.66
C SER A 69 -11.34 -18.43 -12.80
N PRO A 70 -11.99 -19.25 -13.64
CA PRO A 70 -12.75 -18.73 -14.76
C PRO A 70 -13.90 -17.86 -14.26
N PRO A 71 -14.24 -16.77 -14.98
CA PRO A 71 -15.32 -15.89 -14.59
C PRO A 71 -16.64 -16.66 -14.57
N VAL A 72 -17.35 -16.57 -13.44
CA VAL A 72 -18.69 -17.14 -13.31
C VAL A 72 -19.72 -16.21 -13.96
N PRO A 73 -20.71 -16.76 -14.68
CA PRO A 73 -21.72 -15.97 -15.38
C PRO A 73 -22.66 -15.21 -14.43
N ASP A 74 -22.60 -15.51 -13.13
CA ASP A 74 -23.48 -15.00 -12.08
C ASP A 74 -22.65 -14.47 -10.88
N SER A 75 -21.77 -13.51 -11.14
CA SER A 75 -21.15 -12.74 -10.07
C SER A 75 -21.99 -11.52 -9.67
N GLY A 76 -21.84 -11.04 -8.44
CA GLY A 76 -22.46 -9.78 -8.00
C GLY A 76 -22.09 -8.59 -8.91
N LEU A 77 -20.90 -8.61 -9.53
CA LEU A 77 -20.48 -7.60 -10.51
C LEU A 77 -21.26 -7.72 -11.84
N VAL A 78 -21.49 -8.94 -12.34
CA VAL A 78 -22.30 -9.17 -13.55
C VAL A 78 -23.74 -8.74 -13.31
N GLU A 79 -24.30 -9.04 -12.13
CA GLU A 79 -25.66 -8.60 -11.77
C GLU A 79 -25.74 -7.08 -11.63
N GLN A 80 -24.74 -6.43 -11.02
CA GLN A 80 -24.66 -4.97 -10.92
C GLN A 80 -24.56 -4.32 -12.31
N GLN A 81 -23.76 -4.86 -13.22
CA GLN A 81 -23.68 -4.40 -14.61
C GLN A 81 -25.03 -4.52 -15.33
N ARG A 82 -25.72 -5.65 -15.17
CA ARG A 82 -27.06 -5.90 -15.73
C ARG A 82 -28.12 -4.94 -15.18
N LEU A 83 -28.01 -4.56 -13.91
CA LEU A 83 -28.92 -3.57 -13.29
C LEU A 83 -28.61 -2.15 -13.79
N PHE A 84 -27.34 -1.77 -13.85
CA PHE A 84 -26.94 -0.44 -14.31
C PHE A 84 -27.16 -0.20 -15.80
N SER A 85 -27.08 -1.24 -16.65
CA SER A 85 -27.42 -1.12 -18.06
C SER A 85 -28.89 -0.71 -18.29
N LYS A 86 -29.78 -0.98 -17.32
CA LYS A 86 -31.20 -0.57 -17.35
C LYS A 86 -31.42 0.89 -16.95
N LEU A 87 -30.49 1.48 -16.20
CA LEU A 87 -30.53 2.89 -15.78
C LEU A 87 -30.06 3.85 -16.88
N ARG A 88 -29.48 3.33 -17.97
CA ARG A 88 -29.03 4.13 -19.13
C ARG A 88 -30.15 4.44 -20.14
N ARG A 89 -31.41 4.32 -19.72
CA ARG A 89 -32.60 4.72 -20.47
C ARG A 89 -33.19 6.00 -19.90
#